data_AF-A0A7X1HGJ7-F1
#
_entry.id   AF-A0A7X1HGJ7-F1
#
_cell.length_a   1.000
_cell.length_b   1.000
_cell.length_c   1.000
_cell.angle_alpha   90.00
_cell.angle_beta   90.00
_cell.angle_gamma   90.00
#
_symmetry.space_group_name_H-M   'P 1'
#
loop_
_entity.id
_entity.type
_entity.pdbx_description
1 polymer ?
#
loop_
_entity_poly.entity_id
_entity_poly.type
_entity_poly.pdbx_seq_one_letter_code
_entity_poly.pdbx_strand_id
1 'polypeptide(L)' 'MGQTIVERGIPGPAIRGLQEIGHKVLVAPEPHGGGQMIMIDWKEGVLIGGSDSRVDGCALGY' A
#
# COMPACT_ATOMS: atom_id res chain seq x y z
N MET A 1 -15.63 5.01 18.25
CA MET A 1 -15.31 4.97 16.80
C MET A 1 -13.82 5.10 16.64
N GLY A 2 -13.17 4.18 15.93
CA GLY A 2 -11.74 4.25 15.63
C GLY A 2 -11.44 5.33 14.58
N GLN A 3 -10.19 5.76 14.51
CA GLN A 3 -9.70 6.66 13.45
C GLN A 3 -9.35 5.83 12.21
N THR A 4 -9.70 6.36 11.04
CA THR A 4 -9.25 5.83 9.75
C THR A 4 -8.00 6.60 9.33
N ILE A 5 -6.89 5.88 9.14
CA ILE A 5 -5.63 6.49 8.72
C ILE A 5 -5.44 6.18 7.23
N VAL A 6 -5.14 7.19 6.42
CA VAL A 6 -4.99 7.07 4.97
C VAL A 6 -3.63 7.56 4.50
N GLU A 7 -3.06 6.94 3.48
CA GLU A 7 -1.79 7.40 2.92
C GLU A 7 -1.94 8.72 2.14
N ARG A 8 -0.83 9.45 1.98
CA ARG A 8 -0.77 10.75 1.27
C ARG A 8 -1.31 10.71 -0.17
N GLY A 9 -1.29 9.53 -0.82
CA GLY A 9 -1.77 9.36 -2.19
C GLY A 9 -3.29 9.32 -2.35
N ILE A 10 -4.06 9.26 -1.25
CA ILE A 10 -5.51 9.19 -1.34
C ILE A 10 -6.10 10.55 -1.77
N PRO A 11 -6.96 10.59 -2.81
CA PRO A 11 -7.54 11.84 -3.30
C PRO A 11 -8.39 12.56 -2.24
N GLY A 12 -8.27 13.88 -2.18
CA GLY A 12 -9.07 14.73 -1.28
C GLY A 12 -10.59 14.49 -1.36
N PRO A 13 -11.21 14.29 -2.54
CA PRO A 13 -12.63 13.94 -2.62
C PRO A 13 -13.01 12.64 -1.90
N ALA A 14 -12.15 11.62 -1.94
CA ALA A 14 -12.39 10.35 -1.25
C ALA A 14 -12.32 10.54 0.28
N ILE A 15 -11.35 11.33 0.77
CA ILE A 15 -11.23 11.68 2.19
C ILE A 15 -12.48 12.41 2.67
N ARG A 16 -12.97 13.41 1.91
CA ARG A 16 -14.18 14.15 2.26
C ARG A 16 -15.42 13.27 2.29
N GLY A 17 -15.61 12.39 1.30
CA GLY A 17 -16.74 11.47 1.29
C GLY A 17 -16.78 10.55 2.51
N LEU A 18 -15.61 10.08 2.98
CA LEU A 18 -15.52 9.30 4.23
C LEU A 18 -15.90 10.15 5.45
N GLN A 19 -15.48 11.41 5.50
CA GLN A 19 -15.82 12.33 6.59
C GLN A 19 -17.33 12.63 6.64
N GLU A 20 -17.97 12.80 5.48
CA GLU A 20 -19.42 13.07 5.36
C GLU A 20 -20.29 11.91 5.90
N ILE A 21 -19.84 10.66 5.73
CA ILE A 21 -20.53 9.49 6.31
C ILE A 21 -20.12 9.17 7.76
N GLY A 22 -19.36 10.07 8.39
CA GLY A 22 -19.07 10.04 9.83
C GLY A 22 -17.71 9.45 10.23
N HIS A 23 -16.81 9.14 9.29
CA HIS A 23 -15.46 8.68 9.64
C HIS A 23 -14.56 9.83 10.09
N LYS A 24 -13.76 9.59 11.13
CA LYS A 24 -12.64 10.45 11.50
C LYS A 24 -11.42 10.01 10.68
N VAL A 25 -11.10 10.76 9.63
CA VAL A 25 -9.98 10.44 8.73
C VAL A 25 -8.75 11.30 9.05
N LEU A 26 -7.58 10.65 9.18
CA LEU A 26 -6.28 11.29 9.35
C LEU A 26 -5.33 10.84 8.24
N VAL A 27 -4.46 11.74 7.78
CA VAL A 27 -3.36 11.37 6.88
C VAL A 27 -2.26 10.70 7.72
N ALA A 28 -1.74 9.58 7.22
CA ALA A 28 -0.69 8.83 7.87
C ALA A 28 0.60 9.66 7.99
N PRO A 29 1.21 9.76 9.18
CA PRO A 29 2.49 10.45 9.34
C PRO A 29 3.63 9.70 8.64
N GLU A 30 3.53 8.37 8.60
CA GLU A 30 4.47 7.47 7.92
C GLU A 30 3.70 6.55 6.96
N PRO A 31 4.35 6.05 5.87
CA PRO A 31 3.72 5.09 4.97
C PRO A 31 3.28 3.82 5.67
N HIS A 32 2.24 3.18 5.16
CA HIS A 32 1.72 1.94 5.73
C HIS A 32 2.55 0.74 5.27
N GLY A 33 3.35 0.16 6.17
CA GLY A 33 4.08 -1.09 5.91
C GLY A 33 5.26 -0.95 4.94
N GLY A 34 5.50 -2.01 4.15
CA GLY A 34 6.64 -2.13 3.23
C GLY A 34 6.74 -3.57 2.72
N GLY A 35 5.96 -3.89 1.69
CA GLY A 35 5.69 -5.27 1.27
C GLY A 35 6.82 -5.90 0.44
N GLN A 36 6.97 -7.22 0.57
CA GLN A 36 7.80 -8.05 -0.31
C GLN A 36 6.91 -9.14 -0.90
N MET A 37 7.03 -9.39 -2.20
CA MET A 37 6.14 -10.31 -2.92
C MET A 37 6.90 -11.14 -3.96
N ILE A 38 6.39 -12.35 -4.21
CA ILE A 38 6.77 -13.18 -5.35
C ILE A 38 5.49 -13.53 -6.09
N MET A 39 5.42 -13.15 -7.36
CA MET A 39 4.38 -13.62 -8.27
C MET A 39 4.90 -14.83 -9.04
N ILE A 40 4.11 -15.90 -9.08
CA ILE A 40 4.41 -17.09 -9.86
C ILE A 40 3.70 -16.97 -11.20
N ASP A 41 4.46 -16.81 -12.28
CA ASP A 41 3.93 -16.90 -13.64
C ASP A 41 4.01 -18.36 -14.11
N TRP A 42 2.90 -19.08 -13.93
CA TRP A 42 2.79 -20.48 -14.32
C TRP A 42 2.84 -20.71 -15.83
N LYS A 43 2.52 -19.68 -16.64
CA LYS A 43 2.48 -19.80 -18.10
C LYS A 43 3.88 -19.75 -18.68
N GLU A 44 4.68 -18.79 -18.23
CA GLU A 44 6.05 -18.61 -18.69
C GLU A 44 7.06 -19.41 -17.84
N GLY A 45 6.62 -19.97 -16.71
CA GLY A 45 7.44 -20.81 -15.83
C GLY A 45 8.48 -20.04 -15.03
N VAL A 46 8.21 -18.76 -14.71
CA VAL A 46 9.15 -17.85 -14.04
C VAL A 46 8.59 -17.29 -12.73
N LEU A 47 9.50 -16.75 -11.90
CA LEU A 47 9.17 -16.04 -10.67
C LEU A 47 9.48 -14.55 -10.84
N ILE A 48 8.52 -13.69 -10.47
CA ILE A 48 8.68 -12.24 -10.50
C ILE A 48 8.72 -11.73 -9.06
N GLY A 49 9.91 -11.33 -8.61
CA GLY A 49 10.11 -10.73 -7.29
C GLY A 49 9.77 -9.24 -7.30
N GLY A 50 9.08 -8.77 -6.26
CA GLY A 50 8.76 -7.37 -6.04
C GLY A 50 9.15 -6.93 -4.64
N SER A 51 9.86 -5.80 -4.55
CA SER A 51 10.19 -5.12 -3.31
C SER A 51 9.53 -3.76 -3.31
N ASP A 52 8.79 -3.44 -2.26
CA ASP A 52 8.23 -2.10 -2.10
C ASP A 52 9.36 -1.08 -1.89
N SER A 53 9.36 0.00 -2.66
CA SER A 53 10.42 1.03 -2.66
C SER A 53 10.58 1.77 -1.34
N ARG A 54 9.64 1.62 -0.40
CA ARG A 54 9.65 2.31 0.90
C ARG A 54 10.53 1.64 1.93
N VAL A 55 11.05 0.45 1.62
CA VAL A 55 12.06 -0.24 2.44
C VAL A 55 13.30 -0.50 1.58
N ASP A 56 14.46 -0.62 2.22
CA ASP A 56 15.72 -0.99 1.56
C ASP A 56 15.76 -2.51 1.26
N GLY A 57 14.70 -3.00 0.61
CA GLY A 57 14.52 -4.41 0.27
C GLY A 57 15.18 -4.79 -1.05
N CYS A 58 15.15 -6.09 -1.38
CA CYS A 58 15.81 -6.63 -2.56
C CYS A 58 15.01 -7.81 -3.13
N ALA A 59 14.86 -7.85 -4.45
CA ALA A 59 14.33 -8.99 -5.18
C ALA A 59 15.47 -9.61 -6.01
N LEU A 60 15.77 -10.89 -5.77
CA LEU A 60 16.84 -11.63 -6.45
C LEU A 60 16.26 -12.91 -7.05
N GLY A 61 16.58 -13.17 -8.32
CA GLY A 61 16.25 -14.40 -9.02
C GLY A 61 17.45 -15.34 -9.14
N TYR A 62 17.18 -16.57 -9.56
CA TYR A 62 18.15 -17.58 -9.99
C TYR A 62 17.81 -18.06 -11.39
#